data_AF-A0AAV3K1M1-F1
#
_entry.id   AF-A0AAV3K1M1-F1
#
_cell.length_a   1.000
_cell.length_b   1.000
_cell.length_c   1.000
_cell.angle_alpha   90.00
_cell.angle_beta   90.00
_cell.angle_gamma   90.00
#
_symmetry.space_group_name_H-M   'P 1'
#
loop_
_entity.id
_entity.type
_entity.pdbx_description
1 polymer ?
#
loop_
_entity_poly.entity_id
_entity_poly.type
_entity_poly.pdbx_seq_one_letter_code
_entity_poly.pdbx_strand_id
1 'polypeptide(L)'
;MLSSKVINYLKQKNAWFEDIDIDCERYREILKELNLDTSSEFGIFYTHAEENPGGFYSKKFELWQICWMYENSDYRVINNSLRRDLSLNDNYYVISEFEGERAYFYNKEEKSVEIIGYSENGVDVIEKWESFNDFLEWYFEI
;
A
#
# COMPACT_ATOMS: atom_id res chain seq x y z
N MET A 1 11.62 -10.39 -0.87
CA MET A 1 11.40 -10.54 -2.32
C MET A 1 9.92 -10.74 -2.52
N LEU A 2 9.28 -10.10 -3.51
CA LEU A 2 7.83 -10.21 -3.67
C LEU A 2 7.43 -11.66 -3.95
N SER A 3 6.34 -12.12 -3.33
CA SER A 3 5.84 -13.49 -3.42
C SER A 3 5.55 -13.88 -4.87
N SER A 4 6.05 -15.05 -5.28
CA SER A 4 5.79 -15.58 -6.62
C SER A 4 4.31 -15.90 -6.83
N LYS A 5 3.56 -16.21 -5.77
CA LYS A 5 2.11 -16.39 -5.84
C LYS A 5 1.41 -15.10 -6.23
N VAL A 6 1.75 -13.98 -5.57
CA VAL A 6 1.22 -12.64 -5.87
C VAL A 6 1.51 -12.27 -7.32
N ILE A 7 2.75 -12.43 -7.77
CA ILE A 7 3.14 -12.13 -9.15
C ILE A 7 2.33 -12.97 -10.14
N ASN A 8 2.21 -14.28 -9.90
CA ASN A 8 1.45 -15.18 -10.77
C ASN A 8 -0.04 -14.83 -10.80
N TYR A 9 -0.63 -14.48 -9.66
CA TYR A 9 -2.01 -14.04 -9.55
C TYR A 9 -2.26 -12.77 -10.38
N LEU A 10 -1.42 -11.75 -10.22
CA LEU A 10 -1.54 -10.50 -10.96
C LEU A 10 -1.33 -10.70 -12.46
N LYS A 11 -0.39 -11.55 -12.88
CA LYS A 11 -0.23 -11.93 -14.30
C LYS A 11 -1.48 -12.58 -14.88
N GLN A 12 -2.14 -13.47 -14.14
CA GLN A 12 -3.40 -14.08 -14.57
C GLN A 12 -4.54 -13.06 -14.71
N LYS A 13 -4.47 -11.95 -13.98
CA LYS A 13 -5.40 -10.83 -14.04
C LYS A 13 -5.03 -9.78 -15.10
N ASN A 14 -3.90 -9.94 -15.80
CA ASN A 14 -3.29 -8.90 -16.64
C ASN A 14 -3.00 -7.59 -15.88
N ALA A 15 -2.69 -7.71 -14.58
CA ALA A 15 -2.41 -6.60 -13.66
C ALA A 15 -0.93 -6.53 -13.23
N TRP A 16 -0.05 -7.21 -13.96
CA TRP A 16 1.40 -7.23 -13.72
C TRP A 16 2.15 -6.86 -14.99
N PHE A 17 3.01 -5.83 -14.90
CA PHE A 17 3.77 -5.28 -16.01
C PHE A 17 5.26 -5.57 -15.79
N GLU A 18 5.87 -6.36 -16.67
CA GLU A 18 7.24 -6.89 -16.49
C GLU A 18 8.34 -5.85 -16.73
N ASP A 19 8.08 -4.84 -17.56
CA ASP A 19 9.09 -3.93 -18.10
C ASP A 19 8.80 -2.45 -17.86
N ILE A 20 9.87 -1.67 -18.02
CA ILE A 20 10.02 -0.23 -17.80
C ILE A 20 9.14 0.54 -18.79
N ASP A 21 7.84 0.57 -18.54
CA ASP A 21 6.99 1.61 -19.11
C ASP A 21 7.25 2.94 -18.39
N ILE A 22 6.91 4.07 -19.02
CA ILE A 22 7.13 5.43 -18.46
C ILE A 22 6.55 5.54 -17.03
N ASP A 23 5.43 4.88 -16.79
CA ASP A 23 4.77 4.84 -15.48
C ASP A 23 5.61 4.09 -14.44
N CYS A 24 6.33 3.03 -14.82
CA CYS A 24 7.23 2.30 -13.91
C CYS A 24 8.42 3.17 -13.46
N GLU A 25 9.00 3.97 -14.36
CA GLU A 25 10.06 4.92 -13.99
C GLU A 25 9.52 6.00 -13.06
N ARG A 26 8.36 6.55 -13.39
CA ARG A 26 7.74 7.59 -12.58
C ARG A 26 7.36 7.08 -11.19
N TYR A 27 6.83 5.87 -11.08
CA TYR A 27 6.48 5.25 -9.80
C TYR A 27 7.72 4.99 -8.95
N ARG A 28 8.86 4.62 -9.55
CA ARG A 28 10.14 4.53 -8.83
C ARG A 28 10.61 5.87 -8.29
N GLU A 29 10.41 6.97 -9.02
CA GLU A 29 10.72 8.32 -8.53
C GLU A 29 9.82 8.70 -7.37
N ILE A 30 8.52 8.47 -7.49
CA ILE A 30 7.54 8.76 -6.43
C ILE A 30 7.88 7.99 -5.15
N LEU A 31 8.19 6.70 -5.26
CA LEU A 31 8.60 5.91 -4.10
C LEU A 31 9.85 6.50 -3.44
N LYS A 32 10.83 6.97 -4.22
CA LYS A 32 12.01 7.66 -3.67
C LYS A 32 11.65 8.99 -3.01
N GLU A 33 10.77 9.79 -3.61
CA GLU A 33 10.25 11.05 -3.03
C GLU A 33 9.51 10.79 -1.70
N LEU A 34 8.84 9.65 -1.59
CA LEU A 34 8.19 9.17 -0.37
C LEU A 34 9.17 8.51 0.61
N ASN A 35 10.46 8.41 0.29
CA ASN A 35 11.48 7.73 1.08
C ASN A 35 11.13 6.25 1.36
N LEU A 36 10.72 5.54 0.30
CA LEU A 36 10.42 4.11 0.26
C LEU A 36 11.43 3.39 -0.64
N ASP A 37 11.85 2.21 -0.20
CA ASP A 37 12.83 1.38 -0.92
C ASP A 37 12.19 0.73 -2.16
N THR A 38 12.62 1.13 -3.35
CA THR A 38 12.15 0.60 -4.63
C THR A 38 12.53 -0.88 -4.86
N SER A 39 13.49 -1.41 -4.10
CA SER A 39 13.90 -2.82 -4.17
C SER A 39 13.20 -3.72 -3.16
N SER A 40 12.40 -3.14 -2.26
CA SER A 40 11.59 -3.87 -1.29
C SER A 40 10.39 -4.57 -1.95
N GLU A 41 9.72 -5.46 -1.21
CA GLU A 41 8.49 -6.13 -1.67
C GLU A 41 7.41 -5.11 -2.02
N PHE A 42 7.26 -4.10 -1.16
CA PHE A 42 6.38 -2.97 -1.36
C PHE A 42 6.74 -2.16 -2.61
N GLY A 43 8.03 -1.83 -2.77
CA GLY A 43 8.52 -1.08 -3.92
C GLY A 43 8.29 -1.83 -5.23
N ILE A 44 8.68 -3.10 -5.28
CA ILE A 44 8.49 -3.96 -6.46
C ILE A 44 7.01 -4.04 -6.83
N PHE A 45 6.12 -4.31 -5.86
CA PHE A 45 4.68 -4.35 -6.11
C PHE A 45 4.18 -3.04 -6.71
N TYR A 46 4.43 -1.90 -6.06
CA TYR A 46 3.90 -0.61 -6.51
C TYR A 46 4.53 -0.08 -7.80
N THR A 47 5.64 -0.65 -8.26
CA THR A 47 6.22 -0.34 -9.58
C THR A 47 5.72 -1.23 -10.70
N HIS A 48 5.15 -2.38 -10.41
CA HIS A 48 4.82 -3.40 -11.43
C HIS A 48 3.35 -3.80 -11.44
N ALA A 49 2.61 -3.57 -10.35
CA ALA A 49 1.24 -3.97 -10.19
C ALA A 49 0.28 -2.79 -10.41
N GLU A 50 -0.69 -2.97 -11.29
CA GLU A 50 -1.78 -2.03 -11.53
C GLU A 50 -2.99 -2.78 -12.11
N GLU A 51 -4.16 -2.68 -11.48
CA GLU A 51 -5.39 -3.31 -11.98
C GLU A 51 -6.34 -2.28 -12.60
N ASN A 52 -6.58 -1.17 -11.90
CA ASN A 52 -7.34 -0.01 -12.38
C ASN A 52 -6.65 1.28 -11.93
N PRO A 53 -6.96 2.43 -12.57
CA PRO A 53 -6.59 3.74 -12.02
C PRO A 53 -7.16 3.88 -10.60
N GLY A 54 -6.29 4.02 -9.61
CA GLY A 54 -6.67 4.20 -8.21
C GLY A 54 -6.37 3.01 -7.28
N GLY A 55 -6.38 1.77 -7.76
CA GLY A 55 -6.09 0.64 -6.87
C GLY A 55 -6.54 -0.75 -7.30
N PHE A 56 -6.59 -1.63 -6.30
CA PHE A 56 -7.01 -3.02 -6.35
C PHE A 56 -8.27 -3.16 -5.50
N TYR A 57 -9.31 -3.77 -6.06
CA TYR A 57 -10.58 -3.90 -5.36
C TYR A 57 -10.64 -5.17 -4.51
N SER A 58 -11.12 -5.03 -3.28
CA SER A 58 -11.53 -6.15 -2.43
C SER A 58 -12.93 -5.93 -1.88
N LYS A 59 -13.47 -6.93 -1.18
CA LYS A 59 -14.73 -6.80 -0.44
C LYS A 59 -14.61 -5.99 0.86
N LYS A 60 -13.39 -5.62 1.27
CA LYS A 60 -13.11 -4.91 2.52
C LYS A 60 -12.79 -3.45 2.24
N PHE A 61 -11.51 -3.14 2.01
CA PHE A 61 -11.05 -1.82 1.61
C PHE A 61 -10.38 -1.89 0.25
N GLU A 62 -10.52 -0.84 -0.55
CA GLU A 62 -9.70 -0.65 -1.73
C GLU A 62 -8.22 -0.49 -1.31
N LEU A 63 -7.34 -1.31 -1.87
CA LEU A 63 -5.90 -1.14 -1.74
C LEU A 63 -5.47 -0.14 -2.80
N TRP A 64 -5.04 1.04 -2.39
CA TRP A 64 -4.67 2.10 -3.32
C TRP A 64 -3.40 1.76 -4.07
N GLN A 65 -3.37 2.13 -5.35
CA GLN A 65 -2.14 2.36 -6.09
C GLN A 65 -1.58 3.71 -5.64
N ILE A 66 -0.73 3.68 -4.60
CA ILE A 66 -0.25 4.89 -3.92
C ILE A 66 0.54 5.84 -4.83
N CYS A 67 1.22 5.33 -5.87
CA CYS A 67 1.97 6.16 -6.81
C CYS A 67 1.01 6.92 -7.70
N TRP A 68 -0.04 6.24 -8.18
CA TRP A 68 -1.13 6.92 -8.89
C TRP A 68 -1.83 7.94 -7.99
N MET A 69 -2.11 7.59 -6.73
CA MET A 69 -2.71 8.51 -5.76
C MET A 69 -1.80 9.71 -5.47
N TYR A 70 -0.49 9.51 -5.43
CA TYR A 70 0.48 10.60 -5.23
C TYR A 70 0.40 11.66 -6.32
N GLU A 71 0.17 11.24 -7.57
CA GLU A 71 0.10 12.17 -8.71
C GLU A 71 -1.29 12.76 -8.93
N ASN A 72 -2.33 11.97 -8.68
CA ASN A 72 -3.69 12.29 -9.09
C ASN A 72 -4.61 12.71 -7.94
N SER A 73 -4.08 12.81 -6.70
CA SER A 73 -4.85 13.18 -5.52
C SER A 73 -4.03 13.95 -4.48
N ASP A 74 -4.67 14.35 -3.39
CA ASP A 74 -4.03 14.96 -2.22
C ASP A 74 -3.38 13.93 -1.27
N TYR A 75 -2.87 12.82 -1.80
CA TYR A 75 -2.34 11.69 -1.01
C TYR A 75 -1.35 12.13 0.08
N ARG A 76 -0.44 13.05 -0.21
CA ARG A 76 0.52 13.56 0.79
C ARG A 76 -0.19 14.25 1.96
N VAL A 77 -1.23 15.02 1.69
CA VAL A 77 -2.03 15.71 2.71
C VAL A 77 -2.83 14.71 3.53
N ILE A 78 -3.43 13.72 2.86
CA ILE A 78 -4.19 12.63 3.49
C ILE A 78 -3.29 11.82 4.42
N ASN A 79 -2.17 11.32 3.90
CA ASN A 79 -1.20 10.53 4.67
C ASN A 79 -0.67 11.30 5.89
N ASN A 80 -0.31 12.58 5.71
CA ASN A 80 0.17 13.40 6.82
C ASN A 80 -0.91 13.68 7.86
N SER A 81 -2.15 13.93 7.43
CA SER A 81 -3.26 14.19 8.34
C SER A 81 -3.61 12.95 9.13
N LEU A 82 -3.79 11.81 8.48
CA LEU A 82 -4.11 10.55 9.15
C LEU A 82 -3.01 10.12 10.12
N ARG A 83 -1.73 10.23 9.74
CA ARG A 83 -0.63 9.96 10.69
C ARG A 83 -0.71 10.84 11.92
N ARG A 84 -0.90 12.15 11.74
CA ARG A 84 -1.01 13.08 12.88
C ARG A 84 -2.21 12.75 13.75
N ASP A 85 -3.36 12.52 13.14
CA ASP A 85 -4.63 12.31 13.84
C ASP A 85 -4.64 10.96 14.59
N LEU A 86 -3.88 9.97 14.10
CA LEU A 86 -3.65 8.67 14.73
C LEU A 86 -2.35 8.59 15.56
N SER A 87 -1.63 9.70 15.71
CA SER A 87 -0.33 9.76 16.44
C SER A 87 0.74 8.77 15.94
N LEU A 88 0.75 8.48 14.64
CA LEU A 88 1.72 7.61 13.98
C LEU A 88 2.98 8.40 13.57
N ASN A 89 4.13 7.72 13.60
CA ASN A 89 5.40 8.31 13.16
C ASN A 89 5.55 8.29 11.61
N ASP A 90 6.64 8.88 11.11
CA ASP A 90 6.90 9.03 9.66
C ASP A 90 7.20 7.71 8.92
N ASN A 91 7.24 6.57 9.62
CA ASN A 91 7.40 5.25 9.01
C ASN A 91 6.09 4.69 8.46
N TYR A 92 4.94 5.26 8.85
CA TYR A 92 3.63 4.80 8.39
C TYR A 92 3.20 5.49 7.09
N TYR A 93 2.57 4.72 6.20
CA TYR A 93 1.99 5.18 4.95
C TYR A 93 0.60 4.60 4.82
N VAL A 94 -0.42 5.43 4.72
CA VAL A 94 -1.78 4.95 4.46
C VAL A 94 -1.82 4.35 3.04
N ILE A 95 -2.40 3.16 2.89
CA ILE A 95 -2.47 2.44 1.61
C ILE A 95 -3.90 2.06 1.22
N SER A 96 -4.91 2.57 1.93
CA SER A 96 -6.31 2.38 1.61
C SER A 96 -7.13 3.60 1.98
N GLU A 97 -8.39 3.59 1.58
CA GLU A 97 -9.38 4.51 2.15
C GLU A 97 -9.49 4.38 3.67
N PHE A 98 -9.82 5.49 4.31
CA PHE A 98 -10.15 5.54 5.73
C PHE A 98 -11.66 5.39 5.88
N GLU A 99 -12.11 4.14 5.94
CA GLU A 99 -13.52 3.78 6.04
C GLU A 99 -13.81 3.05 7.36
N GLY A 100 -14.93 3.40 8.00
CA GLY A 100 -15.28 2.84 9.31
C GLY A 100 -14.24 3.17 10.38
N GLU A 101 -13.66 4.36 10.31
CA GLU A 101 -12.67 4.90 11.26
C GLU A 101 -11.36 4.12 11.34
N ARG A 102 -11.01 3.41 10.27
CA ARG A 102 -9.75 2.65 10.14
C ARG A 102 -9.26 2.59 8.69
N ALA A 103 -7.97 2.32 8.52
CA ALA A 103 -7.36 2.09 7.20
C ALA A 103 -6.20 1.10 7.31
N TYR A 104 -5.75 0.58 6.17
CA TYR A 104 -4.46 -0.10 6.07
C TYR A 104 -3.33 0.93 6.09
N PHE A 105 -2.31 0.64 6.89
CA PHE A 105 -1.05 1.36 6.89
C PHE A 105 0.11 0.41 6.67
N TYR A 106 1.04 0.80 5.81
CA TYR A 106 2.34 0.15 5.67
C TYR A 106 3.36 0.83 6.58
N ASN A 107 4.09 0.05 7.36
CA ASN A 107 5.23 0.52 8.15
C ASN A 107 6.53 0.18 7.40
N LYS A 108 7.26 1.19 6.92
CA LYS A 108 8.48 0.95 6.12
C LYS A 108 9.67 0.41 6.91
N GLU A 109 9.71 0.61 8.22
CA GLU A 109 10.80 0.13 9.07
C GLU A 109 10.61 -1.35 9.38
N GLU A 110 9.41 -1.73 9.78
CA GLU A 110 9.04 -3.12 10.09
C GLU A 110 8.71 -3.96 8.85
N LYS A 111 8.41 -3.30 7.73
CA LYS A 111 7.90 -3.90 6.48
C LYS A 111 6.58 -4.64 6.67
N SER A 112 5.82 -4.27 7.70
CA SER A 112 4.51 -4.80 8.06
C SER A 112 3.37 -3.99 7.45
N VAL A 113 2.18 -4.58 7.43
CA VAL A 113 0.93 -3.86 7.17
C VAL A 113 0.03 -4.02 8.39
N GLU A 114 -0.67 -2.95 8.77
CA GLU A 114 -1.52 -2.91 9.94
C GLU A 114 -2.86 -2.27 9.58
N ILE A 115 -3.96 -2.78 10.14
CA ILE A 115 -5.21 -2.01 10.21
C ILE A 115 -5.12 -1.14 11.46
N ILE A 116 -5.09 0.18 11.28
CA ILE A 116 -5.05 1.15 12.38
C ILE A 116 -6.29 2.03 12.31
N GLY A 117 -6.91 2.26 13.46
CA GLY A 117 -8.11 3.08 13.55
C GLY A 117 -8.48 3.45 14.97
N TYR A 118 -9.63 4.10 15.11
CA TYR A 118 -10.20 4.44 16.41
C TYR A 118 -10.97 3.26 17.02
N SER A 119 -10.87 3.13 18.33
CA SER A 119 -11.59 2.20 19.19
C SER A 119 -12.14 2.95 20.41
N GLU A 120 -12.88 2.24 21.27
CA GLU A 120 -13.35 2.79 22.55
C GLU A 120 -12.20 3.29 23.45
N ASN A 121 -10.99 2.74 23.30
CA ASN A 121 -9.83 3.06 24.11
C ASN A 121 -8.83 4.02 23.44
N GLY A 122 -9.13 4.52 22.24
CA GLY A 122 -8.26 5.43 21.50
C GLY A 122 -7.82 4.85 20.15
N VAL A 123 -6.56 5.04 19.78
CA VAL A 123 -6.01 4.51 18.53
C VAL A 123 -5.44 3.12 18.79
N ASP A 124 -5.91 2.12 18.02
CA ASP A 124 -5.49 0.73 18.16
C ASP A 124 -5.02 0.14 16.83
N VAL A 125 -4.08 -0.81 16.93
CA VAL A 125 -3.76 -1.76 15.86
C VAL A 125 -4.75 -2.92 15.95
N ILE A 126 -5.65 -3.01 14.97
CA ILE A 126 -6.75 -3.98 14.94
C ILE A 126 -6.27 -5.33 14.40
N GLU A 127 -5.42 -5.30 13.38
CA GLU A 127 -4.86 -6.49 12.72
C GLU A 127 -3.47 -6.14 12.17
N LYS A 128 -2.54 -7.10 12.16
CA LYS A 128 -1.17 -6.93 11.67
C LYS A 128 -0.73 -8.11 10.82
N TRP A 129 -0.10 -7.80 9.70
CA TRP A 129 0.67 -8.74 8.88
C TRP A 129 2.15 -8.40 9.01
N GLU A 130 2.94 -9.39 9.42
CA GLU A 130 4.38 -9.23 9.70
C GLU A 130 5.20 -8.88 8.45
N SER A 131 4.67 -9.14 7.26
CA SER A 131 5.26 -8.74 5.99
C SER A 131 4.23 -8.23 4.99
N PHE A 132 4.70 -7.44 4.03
CA PHE A 132 3.87 -7.03 2.90
C PHE A 132 3.38 -8.22 2.06
N ASN A 133 4.19 -9.28 1.93
CA ASN A 133 3.77 -10.51 1.28
C ASN A 133 2.61 -11.19 2.00
N ASP A 134 2.67 -11.32 3.33
CA ASP A 134 1.59 -11.94 4.11
C ASP A 134 0.28 -11.17 3.95
N PHE A 135 0.38 -9.83 3.92
CA PHE A 135 -0.76 -8.96 3.64
C PHE A 135 -1.34 -9.20 2.25
N LEU A 136 -0.51 -9.21 1.19
CA LEU A 136 -1.01 -9.38 -0.18
C LEU A 136 -1.61 -10.77 -0.42
N GLU A 137 -1.01 -11.84 0.15
CA GLU A 137 -1.58 -13.19 0.05
C GLU A 137 -2.94 -13.27 0.75
N TRP A 138 -3.06 -12.68 1.94
CA TRP A 138 -4.35 -12.55 2.62
C TRP A 138 -5.35 -11.67 1.84
N TYR A 139 -4.91 -10.54 1.29
CA TYR A 139 -5.74 -9.56 0.61
C TYR A 139 -6.34 -10.12 -0.69
N PHE A 140 -5.53 -10.86 -1.45
CA PHE A 140 -5.95 -11.52 -2.70
C PHE A 140 -6.52 -12.93 -2.51
N GLU A 141 -6.53 -13.46 -1.29
CA GLU A 141 -7.00 -14.81 -0.95
C GLU A 141 -6.22 -15.93 -1.70
N ILE A 142 -4.87 -15.87 -1.72
CA ILE A 142 -3.96 -16.80 -2.45
C ILE A 142 -2.86 -17.47 -1.59
#